data_AF-A0A3N0FE70-F1
#
_entry.id   AF-A0A3N0FE70-F1
#
_cell.length_a   1.000
_cell.length_b   1.000
_cell.length_c   1.000
_cell.angle_alpha   90.00
_cell.angle_beta   90.00
_cell.angle_gamma   90.00
#
_symmetry.space_group_name_H-M   'P 1'
#
loop_
_entity.id
_entity.type
_entity.pdbx_description
1 polymer ?
#
loop_
_entity_poly.entity_id
_entity_poly.type
_entity_poly.pdbx_seq_one_letter_code
_entity_poly.pdbx_strand_id
1 'polypeptide(L)'
;ALLTWREYQPEQAQALLSLSVIVADSHDEAKTLAGERYNYRVYIEDRAPLNVLTQEQADTLVQQSGSTQFRIEKQAQNILYGTTAEVHRQL
;
A
#
# COMPACT_ATOMS: atom_id res chain seq x y z
N ALA A 1 1.32 -14.38 23.73
CA ALA A 1 0.93 -13.08 23.16
C ALA A 1 1.08 -13.16 21.64
N LEU A 2 0.17 -12.58 20.86
CA LEU A 2 0.34 -12.41 19.41
C LEU A 2 1.31 -11.24 19.21
N LEU A 3 2.46 -11.51 18.59
CA LEU A 3 3.42 -10.48 18.20
C LEU A 3 3.16 -10.10 16.74
N THR A 4 3.23 -8.82 16.42
CA THR A 4 3.26 -8.37 15.02
C THR A 4 4.57 -8.81 14.38
N TRP A 5 4.61 -8.97 13.05
CA TRP A 5 5.84 -9.35 12.33
C TRP A 5 7.02 -8.43 12.66
N ARG A 6 6.73 -7.13 12.84
CA ARG A 6 7.73 -6.12 13.21
C ARG A 6 8.32 -6.34 14.60
N GLU A 7 7.54 -6.88 15.54
CA GLU A 7 7.98 -7.18 16.89
C GLU A 7 8.68 -8.55 16.98
N TYR A 8 8.34 -9.48 16.09
CA TYR A 8 8.87 -10.84 16.11
C TYR A 8 10.25 -11.00 15.45
N GLN A 9 10.55 -10.20 14.41
CA GLN A 9 11.75 -10.26 13.53
C GLN A 9 12.88 -11.20 14.00
N PRO A 10 12.82 -12.52 13.72
CA PRO A 10 13.87 -13.45 14.09
C PRO A 10 15.16 -13.15 13.31
N GLU A 11 16.31 -13.53 13.86
CA GLU A 11 17.64 -13.29 13.25
C GLU A 11 17.79 -13.86 11.82
N GLN A 12 16.93 -14.82 11.44
CA GLN A 12 16.88 -15.45 10.11
C GLN A 12 15.62 -15.08 9.31
N ALA A 13 14.90 -14.02 9.70
CA ALA A 13 13.73 -13.55 8.96
C ALA A 13 14.12 -13.16 7.53
N GLN A 14 13.58 -13.89 6.55
CA GLN A 14 13.63 -13.47 5.15
C GLN A 14 12.71 -12.25 4.96
N ALA A 15 13.16 -11.28 4.16
CA ALA A 15 12.32 -10.17 3.77
C ALA A 15 11.11 -10.71 2.99
N LEU A 16 9.90 -10.42 3.48
CA LEU A 16 8.66 -10.73 2.77
C LEU A 16 8.30 -9.54 1.88
N LEU A 17 8.17 -9.81 0.57
CA LEU A 17 7.72 -8.84 -0.42
C LEU A 17 6.37 -9.29 -0.98
N SER A 18 5.36 -8.44 -0.85
CA SER A 18 4.06 -8.60 -1.51
C SER A 18 3.98 -7.65 -2.70
N LEU A 19 3.55 -8.17 -3.86
CA LEU A 19 3.38 -7.39 -5.08
C LEU A 19 1.91 -7.47 -5.53
N SER A 20 1.35 -6.33 -5.90
CA SER A 20 0.03 -6.25 -6.54
C SER A 20 0.21 -6.34 -8.05
N VAL A 21 -0.50 -7.28 -8.69
CA VAL A 21 -0.35 -7.59 -10.11
C VAL A 21 -1.71 -7.69 -10.78
N ILE A 22 -1.86 -7.09 -11.96
CA ILE A 22 -3.04 -7.21 -12.82
C ILE A 22 -2.59 -7.72 -14.20
N VAL A 23 -3.18 -8.83 -14.64
CA VAL A 23 -2.86 -9.45 -15.93
C VAL A 23 -4.09 -9.46 -16.82
N ALA A 24 -3.91 -9.16 -18.10
CA ALA A 24 -4.94 -9.27 -19.14
C ALA A 24 -4.34 -9.79 -20.46
N ASP A 25 -5.20 -10.06 -21.44
CA ASP A 25 -4.78 -10.56 -22.76
C ASP A 25 -4.02 -9.51 -23.58
N SER A 26 -4.22 -8.22 -23.27
CA SER A 26 -3.50 -7.10 -23.87
C SER A 26 -2.97 -6.13 -22.82
N HIS A 27 -1.89 -5.42 -23.17
CA HIS A 27 -1.31 -4.40 -22.30
C HIS A 27 -2.29 -3.26 -21.99
N ASP A 28 -3.01 -2.78 -23.00
CA ASP A 28 -3.96 -1.67 -22.84
C ASP A 28 -5.13 -2.03 -21.92
N GLU A 29 -5.65 -3.26 -22.02
CA GLU A 29 -6.68 -3.75 -21.10
C GLU A 29 -6.17 -3.83 -19.66
N ALA A 30 -4.97 -4.38 -19.44
CA ALA A 30 -4.36 -4.46 -18.11
C ALA A 30 -4.14 -3.05 -17.52
N LYS A 31 -3.73 -2.09 -18.35
CA LYS A 31 -3.57 -0.68 -17.95
C LYS A 31 -4.90 -0.05 -17.55
N THR A 32 -5.96 -0.26 -18.32
CA THR A 32 -7.31 0.23 -17.97
C THR A 32 -7.82 -0.37 -16.66
N LEU A 33 -7.59 -1.68 -16.44
CA LEU A 33 -7.99 -2.37 -15.20
C LEU A 33 -7.18 -1.94 -13.97
N ALA A 34 -5.88 -1.67 -14.17
CA ALA A 34 -5.03 -1.13 -13.12
C ALA A 34 -5.56 0.22 -12.65
N GLY A 35 -5.80 1.11 -13.61
CA GLY A 35 -6.21 2.49 -13.35
C GLY A 35 -5.20 3.22 -12.46
N GLU A 36 -5.52 4.47 -12.13
CA GLU A 36 -4.75 5.17 -11.11
C GLU A 36 -5.27 4.80 -9.73
N ARG A 37 -4.45 4.09 -8.95
CA ARG A 37 -4.76 3.77 -7.56
C ARG A 37 -3.83 4.51 -6.63
N TYR A 38 -4.38 4.94 -5.51
CA TYR A 38 -3.66 5.68 -4.50
C TYR A 38 -3.87 5.03 -3.14
N ASN A 39 -2.87 5.16 -2.28
CA ASN A 39 -2.99 4.94 -0.85
C ASN A 39 -2.66 6.24 -0.14
N TYR A 40 -3.19 6.37 1.08
CA TYR A 40 -3.00 7.53 1.92
C TYR A 40 -2.26 7.07 3.18
N ARG A 41 -1.07 7.62 3.37
CA ARG A 41 -0.24 7.35 4.54
C ARG A 41 -0.46 8.45 5.56
N VAL A 42 -0.98 8.07 6.72
CA VAL A 42 -1.43 8.98 7.78
C VAL A 42 -0.45 8.89 8.94
N TYR A 43 0.14 10.04 9.29
CA TYR A 43 1.01 10.23 10.45
C TYR A 43 0.23 11.01 11.50
N ILE A 44 0.23 10.53 12.74
CA ILE A 44 -0.45 11.15 13.87
C ILE A 44 0.54 11.13 15.03
N GLU A 45 0.98 12.32 15.47
CA GLU A 45 2.01 12.48 16.52
C GLU A 45 3.26 11.64 16.19
N ASP A 46 3.88 11.04 17.21
CA ASP A 46 5.06 10.18 17.09
C ASP A 46 4.72 8.69 16.88
N ARG A 47 3.49 8.38 16.44
CA ARG A 47 3.04 6.99 16.23
C ARG A 47 3.49 6.46 14.87
N ALA A 48 3.49 5.12 14.77
CA ALA A 48 3.71 4.47 13.48
C ALA A 48 2.63 4.90 12.46
N PRO A 49 3.02 5.23 11.22
CA PRO A 49 2.06 5.68 10.21
C PRO A 49 1.11 4.56 9.81
N LEU A 50 -0.14 4.93 9.54
CA LEU A 50 -1.20 4.05 9.10
C LEU A 50 -1.45 4.24 7.61
N ASN A 51 -1.83 3.17 6.90
CA ASN A 51 -2.19 3.25 5.48
C ASN A 51 -3.68 3.01 5.32
N VAL A 52 -4.34 3.86 4.54
CA VAL A 52 -5.74 3.72 4.14
C VAL A 52 -5.87 3.91 2.63
N LEU A 53 -7.04 3.56 2.06
CA LEU A 53 -7.23 3.50 0.61
C LEU A 53 -7.89 4.75 0.04
N THR A 54 -8.56 5.55 0.88
CA THR A 54 -9.26 6.77 0.45
C THR A 54 -8.90 7.98 1.31
N GLN A 55 -9.05 9.17 0.73
CA GLN A 55 -8.90 10.43 1.47
C GLN A 55 -9.89 10.50 2.64
N GLU A 56 -11.15 10.11 2.41
CA GLU A 56 -12.20 10.10 3.44
C GLU A 56 -11.83 9.22 4.64
N GLN A 57 -11.23 8.05 4.40
CA GLN A 57 -10.73 7.20 5.48
C GLN A 57 -9.59 7.88 6.25
N ALA A 58 -8.71 8.60 5.55
CA ALA A 58 -7.60 9.32 6.17
C ALA A 58 -8.10 10.46 7.06
N ASP A 59 -9.05 11.25 6.56
CA ASP A 59 -9.66 12.36 7.29
C ASP A 59 -10.43 11.84 8.53
N THR A 60 -11.20 10.77 8.36
CA THR A 60 -11.92 10.11 9.46
C THR A 60 -10.95 9.63 10.54
N LEU A 61 -9.84 9.02 10.15
CA LEU A 61 -8.82 8.53 11.08
C LEU A 61 -8.19 9.68 11.88
N VAL A 62 -7.87 10.80 11.23
CA VAL A 62 -7.36 12.00 11.90
C VAL A 62 -8.40 12.55 12.88
N GLN A 63 -9.66 12.69 12.45
CA GLN A 63 -10.74 13.20 13.30
C GLN A 63 -10.93 12.33 14.55
N GLN A 64 -10.90 11.00 14.40
CA GLN A 64 -11.04 10.06 15.50
C GLN A 64 -9.86 10.09 16.48
N SER A 65 -8.67 10.49 16.02
CA SER A 65 -7.50 10.60 16.89
C SER A 65 -7.59 11.77 17.87
N GLY A 66 -8.38 12.81 17.54
CA GLY A 66 -8.44 14.06 18.30
C GLY A 66 -7.13 14.87 18.30
N SER A 67 -6.13 14.47 17.52
CA SER A 67 -4.82 15.13 17.49
C SER A 67 -4.79 16.29 16.51
N THR A 68 -4.08 17.36 16.87
CA THR A 68 -3.83 18.53 16.01
C THR A 68 -2.53 18.40 15.23
N GLN A 69 -1.69 17.42 15.57
CA GLN A 69 -0.41 17.15 14.90
C GLN A 69 -0.54 15.92 14.01
N PHE A 70 -0.91 16.15 12.75
CA PHE A 70 -1.04 15.09 11.76
C PHE A 70 -0.50 15.48 10.39
N ARG A 71 -0.24 14.47 9.56
CA ARG A 71 0.13 14.64 8.16
C ARG A 71 -0.44 13.50 7.34
N ILE A 72 -1.03 13.82 6.18
CA ILE A 72 -1.53 12.83 5.22
C ILE A 72 -0.70 12.95 3.95
N GLU A 73 -0.12 11.84 3.51
CA GLU A 73 0.60 11.75 2.22
C GLU A 73 -0.21 10.88 1.25
N LYS A 74 -0.55 11.43 0.08
CA LYS A 74 -1.10 10.65 -1.02
C LYS A 74 0.05 10.00 -1.80
N GLN A 75 0.00 8.68 -1.95
CA GLN A 75 1.01 7.88 -2.65
C GLN A 75 0.34 7.10 -3.77
N ALA A 76 0.96 7.04 -4.94
CA ALA A 76 0.51 6.16 -6.01
C ALA A 76 0.81 4.71 -5.60
N GLN A 77 -0.14 3.81 -5.80
CA GLN A 77 0.09 2.39 -5.58
C GLN A 77 0.93 1.83 -6.73
N ASN A 78 2.00 1.13 -6.38
CA ASN A 78 2.79 0.38 -7.35
C ASN A 78 2.06 -0.92 -7.67
N ILE A 79 1.41 -0.96 -8.83
CA ILE A 79 0.75 -2.15 -9.37
C ILE A 79 1.46 -2.51 -10.66
N LEU A 80 1.99 -3.73 -10.74
CA LEU A 80 2.50 -4.26 -11.99
C LEU A 80 1.30 -4.65 -12.87
N TYR A 81 1.32 -4.23 -14.13
CA TYR A 81 0.28 -4.61 -15.07
C TYR A 81 0.85 -4.89 -16.47
N GLY A 82 0.17 -5.76 -17.20
CA GLY A 82 0.52 -6.13 -18.56
C GLY A 82 0.00 -7.52 -18.92
N THR A 83 0.53 -8.10 -19.98
CA THR A 83 0.32 -9.52 -20.27
C THR A 83 1.09 -10.40 -19.28
N THR A 84 0.74 -11.69 -19.20
CA THR A 84 1.45 -12.66 -18.35
C THR A 84 2.96 -12.62 -18.61
N ALA A 85 3.37 -12.60 -19.89
CA ALA A 85 4.78 -12.59 -20.27
C ALA A 85 5.51 -11.28 -19.92
N GLU A 86 4.81 -10.15 -19.94
CA GLU A 86 5.37 -8.85 -19.56
C GLU A 86 5.58 -8.75 -18.05
N VAL A 87 4.58 -9.14 -17.27
CA VAL A 87 4.65 -9.14 -15.80
C VAL A 87 5.74 -10.07 -15.31
N HIS A 88 5.81 -11.31 -15.82
CA HIS A 88 6.84 -12.26 -15.41
C HIS A 88 8.26 -11.78 -15.69
N ARG A 89 8.47 -10.87 -16.65
CA ARG A 89 9.78 -10.29 -16.96
C ARG A 89 10.21 -9.19 -15.96
N GLN A 90 9.26 -8.66 -15.19
CA GLN A 90 9.47 -7.59 -14.21
C GLN A 90 9.61 -8.11 -12.78
N LEU A 91 9.42 -9.42 -12.57
CA LEU A 91 9.63 -10.12 -11.30
C LEU A 91 11.04 -10.69 -11.23
#